data_AF-A0A139CU53-F1
#
_entry.id   AF-A0A139CU53-F1
#
_cell.length_a   1.000
_cell.length_b   1.000
_cell.length_c   1.000
_cell.angle_alpha   90.00
_cell.angle_beta   90.00
_cell.angle_gamma   90.00
#
_symmetry.space_group_name_H-M   'P 1'
#
loop_
_entity.id
_entity.type
_entity.pdbx_description
1 polymer ?
#
loop_
_entity_poly.entity_id
_entity_poly.type
_entity_poly.pdbx_seq_one_letter_code
_entity_poly.pdbx_strand_id
1 'polypeptide(L)' 'MAFFGTNGVRGIANEYINPQLVIDVARSVGTYMGSKGTVAIGRDTRASGEMLKSAAIAGALSAGLT' A
#
# COMPACT_ATOMS: atom_id res chain seq x y z
N MET A 1 -18.94 5.69 -1.08
CA MET A 1 -18.15 4.64 -1.74
C MET A 1 -17.34 3.94 -0.65
N ALA A 2 -17.38 2.62 -0.53
CA ALA A 2 -16.61 1.90 0.49
C ALA A 2 -15.11 2.00 0.16
N PHE A 3 -14.27 2.21 1.18
CA PHE A 3 -12.81 2.32 1.00
C PHE A 3 -12.22 1.02 0.43
N PHE A 4 -12.62 -0.13 1.01
CA PHE A 4 -12.37 -1.45 0.46
C PHE A 4 -13.61 -1.92 -0.33
N GLY A 5 -13.47 -2.12 -1.64
CA GLY A 5 -14.46 -2.79 -2.46
C GLY A 5 -14.24 -4.31 -2.49
N THR A 6 -14.88 -5.00 -3.44
CA THR A 6 -14.80 -6.46 -3.58
C THR A 6 -13.37 -6.98 -3.75
N ASN A 7 -12.52 -6.24 -4.48
CA ASN A 7 -11.14 -6.63 -4.81
C ASN A 7 -10.12 -5.62 -4.26
N GLY A 8 -10.39 -5.02 -3.10
CA GLY A 8 -9.51 -4.04 -2.46
C GLY A 8 -9.84 -2.57 -2.81
N VAL A 9 -8.86 -1.69 -2.60
CA VAL A 9 -8.98 -0.24 -2.84
C VAL A 9 -8.69 0.06 -4.31
N ARG A 10 -9.60 0.76 -5.00
CA ARG A 10 -9.48 1.06 -6.44
C ARG A 10 -9.76 2.52 -6.73
N GLY A 11 -9.10 3.05 -7.75
CA GLY A 11 -9.30 4.42 -8.24
C GLY A 11 -8.23 4.80 -9.26
N ILE A 12 -8.28 6.04 -9.72
CA ILE A 12 -7.29 6.59 -10.64
C ILE A 12 -5.99 6.84 -9.89
N ALA A 13 -4.87 6.37 -10.44
CA ALA A 13 -3.55 6.53 -9.86
C ALA A 13 -3.13 8.01 -9.88
N ASN A 14 -2.48 8.45 -8.81
CA ASN A 14 -2.07 9.84 -8.58
C ASN A 14 -3.23 10.85 -8.41
N GLU A 15 -4.48 10.40 -8.41
CA GLU A 15 -5.63 11.18 -8.00
C GLU A 15 -6.15 10.63 -6.67
N TYR A 16 -6.99 9.60 -6.74
CA TYR A 16 -7.51 8.90 -5.57
C TYR A 16 -6.48 7.92 -5.00
N ILE A 17 -5.89 7.08 -5.86
CA ILE A 17 -4.81 6.16 -5.46
C ILE A 17 -3.48 6.91 -5.56
N ASN A 18 -3.27 7.82 -4.62
CA ASN A 18 -2.03 8.59 -4.50
C ASN A 18 -1.03 7.89 -3.53
N PRO A 19 0.25 8.29 -3.54
CA PRO A 19 1.27 7.67 -2.70
C PRO A 19 0.96 7.71 -1.20
N GLN A 20 0.39 8.82 -0.71
CA GLN A 20 0.04 8.96 0.70
C GLN A 20 -0.97 7.90 1.14
N LEU A 21 -2.00 7.68 0.33
CA LEU A 21 -2.99 6.64 0.59
C LEU A 21 -2.36 5.25 0.68
N VAL A 22 -1.43 4.94 -0.23
CA VAL A 22 -0.76 3.64 -0.24
C VAL A 22 0.15 3.46 0.97
N ILE A 23 0.86 4.50 1.39
CA ILE A 23 1.65 4.50 2.64
C ILE A 23 0.75 4.16 3.83
N ASP A 24 -0.40 4.82 3.93
CA ASP A 24 -1.30 4.63 5.08
C ASP A 24 -1.93 3.23 5.09
N VAL A 25 -2.28 2.70 3.91
CA VAL A 25 -2.73 1.31 3.76
C VAL A 25 -1.63 0.32 4.18
N ALA A 26 -0.41 0.48 3.66
CA ALA A 26 0.70 -0.41 4.02
C ALA A 26 1.05 -0.32 5.52
N ARG A 27 0.98 0.87 6.13
CA ARG A 27 1.18 1.04 7.57
C ARG A 27 0.10 0.32 8.38
N SER A 28 -1.16 0.38 7.94
CA SER A 28 -2.27 -0.32 8.61
C SER A 28 -2.08 -1.83 8.62
N VAL A 29 -1.47 -2.41 7.57
CA VAL A 29 -1.07 -3.82 7.55
C VAL A 29 -0.05 -4.10 8.64
N GLY A 30 0.94 -3.24 8.81
CA GLY A 30 1.92 -3.39 9.88
C GLY A 30 1.32 -3.31 11.27
N THR A 31 0.41 -2.36 11.51
CA THR A 31 -0.34 -2.29 12.77
C THR A 31 -1.16 -3.57 13.01
N TYR A 32 -1.83 -4.07 11.97
CA TYR A 32 -2.61 -5.31 12.05
C TYR A 32 -1.76 -6.53 12.39
N MET A 33 -0.54 -6.61 11.85
CA MET A 33 0.43 -7.68 12.12
C MET A 33 1.18 -7.52 13.46
N GLY A 34 0.92 -6.45 14.21
CA GLY A 34 1.60 -6.16 15.47
C GLY A 34 3.04 -5.71 15.30
N SER A 35 3.33 -4.95 14.24
CA SER A 35 4.63 -4.35 13.93
C SER A 35 5.79 -5.35 13.83
N LYS A 36 5.49 -6.56 13.35
CA LYS A 36 6.46 -7.62 13.14
C LYS A 36 6.05 -8.53 11.98
N GLY A 37 7.04 -9.09 11.30
CA GLY A 37 6.85 -10.04 10.20
C GLY A 37 7.37 -9.53 8.87
N THR A 38 7.23 -10.37 7.85
CA THR A 38 7.74 -10.13 6.50
C THR A 38 6.59 -10.07 5.51
N VAL A 39 6.59 -9.08 4.61
CA VAL A 39 5.57 -8.89 3.58
C VAL A 39 6.18 -8.83 2.18
N ALA A 40 5.56 -9.54 1.25
CA ALA A 40 5.91 -9.45 -0.16
C ALA A 40 5.09 -8.34 -0.83
N ILE A 41 5.75 -7.44 -1.56
CA ILE A 41 5.11 -6.36 -2.31
C ILE A 41 5.35 -6.55 -3.80
N GLY A 42 4.27 -6.77 -4.56
CA GLY A 42 4.28 -6.94 -6.01
C GLY A 42 3.48 -5.86 -6.74
N ARG A 43 3.74 -5.70 -8.05
CA ARG A 43 2.98 -4.82 -8.95
C ARG A 43 2.78 -5.46 -10.32
N ASP A 44 1.79 -4.97 -11.08
CA ASP A 44 1.68 -5.24 -12.52
C ASP A 44 2.58 -4.28 -13.34
N THR A 45 2.45 -4.26 -14.67
CA THR A 45 3.28 -3.47 -15.58
C THR A 45 2.87 -2.00 -15.74
N ARG A 46 1.88 -1.49 -14.98
CA ARG A 46 1.44 -0.09 -15.12
C ARG A 46 2.55 0.90 -14.77
N ALA A 47 2.58 2.02 -15.49
CA ALA A 47 3.54 3.10 -15.27
C ALA A 47 3.51 3.66 -13.84
N SER A 48 2.32 3.77 -13.24
CA SER A 48 2.16 4.21 -11.84
C SER A 48 2.70 3.19 -10.81
N GLY A 49 2.96 1.95 -11.24
CA GLY A 49 3.30 0.85 -10.36
C GLY A 49 4.60 1.06 -9.57
N GLU A 50 5.64 1.66 -10.17
CA GLU A 50 6.90 1.93 -9.46
C GLU A 50 6.72 2.92 -8.31
N MET A 51 5.96 3.99 -8.56
CA MET A 51 5.63 4.99 -7.56
C MET A 51 4.82 4.37 -6.40
N LEU A 52 3.77 3.62 -6.72
CA LEU A 52 2.91 3.02 -5.69
C LEU A 52 3.62 1.89 -4.94
N LYS A 53 4.47 1.10 -5.60
CA LYS A 53 5.30 0.07 -4.95
C LYS A 53 6.26 0.70 -3.95
N SER A 54 6.94 1.78 -4.33
CA SER A 54 7.86 2.51 -3.44
C SER A 54 7.12 3.07 -2.23
N ALA A 55 5.93 3.63 -2.43
CA ALA A 55 5.07 4.11 -1.35
C ALA A 55 4.63 2.97 -0.41
N ALA A 56 4.25 1.80 -0.94
CA ALA A 56 3.88 0.64 -0.14
C ALA A 56 5.06 0.12 0.70
N ILE A 57 6.26 0.05 0.13
CA ILE A 57 7.48 -0.34 0.84
C ILE A 57 7.76 0.63 1.98
N ALA A 58 7.70 1.94 1.72
CA ALA A 58 7.92 2.96 2.74
C ALA A 58 6.92 2.84 3.90
N GLY A 59 5.63 2.65 3.60
CA GLY A 59 4.59 2.45 4.62
C GLY A 59 4.82 1.18 5.45
N ALA A 60 5.14 0.06 4.81
CA ALA A 60 5.40 -1.21 5.50
C ALA A 60 6.62 -1.12 6.43
N LEU A 61 7.75 -0.61 5.93
CA LEU A 61 8.97 -0.41 6.72
C LEU A 61 8.73 0.53 7.91
N SER A 62 7.96 1.62 7.71
CA SER A 62 7.63 2.57 8.78
C SER A 62 6.81 1.94 9.91
N ALA A 63 6.14 0.80 9.64
CA ALA A 63 5.31 0.09 10.60
C ALA A 63 6.03 -1.08 11.28
N GLY A 64 7.33 -1.28 11.03
CA GLY A 64 8.13 -2.36 11.60
C GLY A 64 8.06 -3.69 10.82
N LEU A 65 7.54 -3.67 9.59
CA LEU A 65 7.56 -4.84 8.71
C LEU A 65 8.89 -4.93 7.94
N THR A 66 9.20 -6.13 7.48
CA THR A 66 10.35 -6.44 6.61
C THR A 66 9.91 -6.93 5.24
#